data_AF-A0A2M8N5M6-F1
#
_entry.id   AF-A0A2M8N5M6-F1
#
_cell.length_a   1.000
_cell.length_b   1.000
_cell.length_c   1.000
_cell.angle_alpha   90.00
_cell.angle_beta   90.00
_cell.angle_gamma   90.00
#
_symmetry.space_group_name_H-M   'P 1'
#
loop_
_entity.id
_entity.type
_entity.pdbx_description
1 polymer ?
#
loop_
_entity_poly.entity_id
_entity_poly.type
_entity_poly.pdbx_seq_one_letter_code
_entity_poly.pdbx_strand_id
1 'polypeptide(L)'
;MHTTEQFTNNICINNEFALLMGRSLIENCIIIGNEHLYEHDVYYPTFRNCILDFELPPEAIDGGGNLWADPLFADAENGDFHLQPNSPAIDAGFDTTASYYPPFDMDYHERVFNDIIDIGVFEYGAPPLGTLRGYTLTTQNGEPVDYVLLKINEQDGWFEFSDSSGYYEFKLPAGTYDLYAERVFYDDGAEYGIEIEAGEITEQDIELLSQVS
;
A
#
# COMPACT_ATOMS: atom_id res chain seq x y z
N MET A 1 -3.97 -6.52 -27.88
CA MET A 1 -4.76 -6.05 -26.72
C MET A 1 -3.94 -4.93 -26.12
N HIS A 2 -4.42 -3.69 -26.17
CA HIS A 2 -3.77 -2.62 -25.41
C HIS A 2 -4.26 -2.74 -23.96
N THR A 3 -3.37 -3.15 -23.06
CA THR A 3 -3.61 -3.14 -21.63
C THR A 3 -3.85 -1.70 -21.19
N THR A 4 -4.87 -1.47 -20.36
CA THR A 4 -5.06 -0.17 -19.71
C THR A 4 -4.01 -0.05 -18.62
N GLU A 5 -3.22 1.02 -18.63
CA GLU A 5 -2.27 1.29 -17.56
C GLU A 5 -3.03 1.83 -16.35
N GLN A 6 -2.69 1.37 -15.15
CA GLN A 6 -3.36 1.80 -13.92
C GLN A 6 -2.36 2.51 -13.02
N PHE A 7 -2.70 3.74 -12.64
CA PHE A 7 -1.94 4.55 -11.69
C PHE A 7 -2.83 4.81 -10.49
N THR A 8 -2.49 4.23 -9.34
CA THR A 8 -3.27 4.38 -8.11
C THR A 8 -2.40 4.94 -6.98
N ASN A 9 -2.91 5.91 -6.22
CA ASN A 9 -2.23 6.48 -5.06
C ASN A 9 -0.86 7.07 -5.41
N ASN A 10 -0.79 7.97 -6.39
CA ASN A 10 0.46 8.62 -6.80
C ASN A 10 0.40 10.14 -6.64
N ILE A 11 1.56 10.76 -6.53
CA ILE A 11 1.74 12.21 -6.70
C ILE A 11 2.59 12.44 -7.95
N CYS A 12 2.03 13.15 -8.93
CA CYS A 12 2.74 13.63 -10.12
C CYS A 12 2.83 15.15 -10.03
N ILE A 13 3.99 15.67 -9.63
CA ILE A 13 4.17 17.10 -9.35
C ILE A 13 5.38 17.69 -10.08
N ASN A 14 5.20 18.87 -10.68
CA ASN A 14 6.27 19.69 -11.26
C ASN A 14 7.14 18.98 -12.32
N ASN A 15 6.54 18.09 -13.12
CA ASN A 15 7.22 17.43 -14.24
C ASN A 15 6.98 18.17 -15.56
N GLU A 16 7.83 17.94 -16.55
CA GLU A 16 7.55 18.32 -17.93
C GLU A 16 6.27 17.62 -18.42
N PHE A 17 6.12 16.33 -18.11
CA PHE A 17 4.96 15.52 -18.42
C PHE A 17 4.47 14.75 -17.19
N ALA A 18 3.18 14.83 -16.87
CA ALA A 18 2.59 14.07 -15.77
C ALA A 18 2.49 12.56 -16.08
N LEU A 19 2.19 12.20 -17.33
CA LEU A 19 1.92 10.84 -17.78
C LEU A 19 2.63 10.58 -19.12
N LEU A 20 3.15 9.37 -19.33
CA LEU A 20 3.98 9.07 -20.51
C LEU A 20 3.13 8.75 -21.76
N MET A 21 2.16 7.81 -21.70
CA MET A 21 1.25 7.50 -22.82
C MET A 21 0.12 6.53 -22.44
N GLY A 22 -0.97 6.50 -23.22
CA GLY A 22 -1.91 5.36 -23.27
C GLY A 22 -3.34 5.59 -22.79
N ARG A 23 -4.14 4.50 -22.87
CA ARG A 23 -5.42 4.40 -22.17
C ARG A 23 -5.10 4.10 -20.71
N SER A 24 -5.28 5.08 -19.84
CA SER A 24 -4.89 4.97 -18.44
C SER A 24 -6.09 5.16 -17.51
N LEU A 25 -6.11 4.40 -16.43
CA LEU A 25 -7.01 4.58 -15.30
C LEU A 25 -6.18 5.20 -14.17
N ILE A 26 -6.46 6.46 -13.86
CA ILE A 26 -5.78 7.25 -12.83
C ILE A 26 -6.74 7.38 -11.66
N GLU A 27 -6.33 6.89 -10.50
CA GLU A 27 -7.19 6.77 -9.33
C GLU A 27 -6.49 7.25 -8.07
N ASN A 28 -7.18 8.08 -7.30
CA ASN A 28 -6.66 8.53 -6.01
C ASN A 28 -5.28 9.20 -6.11
N CYS A 29 -5.05 9.94 -7.20
CA CYS A 29 -3.77 10.60 -7.48
C CYS A 29 -3.87 12.12 -7.29
N ILE A 30 -2.76 12.74 -6.92
CA ILE A 30 -2.59 14.19 -6.97
C ILE A 30 -1.73 14.50 -8.20
N ILE A 31 -2.26 15.24 -9.16
CA ILE A 31 -1.57 15.60 -10.40
C ILE A 31 -1.64 17.11 -10.58
N ILE A 32 -0.54 17.79 -10.22
CA ILE A 32 -0.48 19.26 -10.18
C ILE A 32 0.88 19.80 -10.63
N GLY A 33 0.94 21.03 -11.11
CA GLY A 33 2.17 21.75 -11.42
C GLY A 33 2.95 21.20 -12.62
N ASN A 34 2.41 20.23 -13.36
CA ASN A 34 3.09 19.66 -14.52
C ASN A 34 2.91 20.57 -15.75
N GLU A 35 3.94 20.75 -16.57
CA GLU A 35 3.89 21.62 -17.76
C GLU A 35 2.91 21.07 -18.81
N HIS A 36 2.89 19.75 -18.95
CA HIS A 36 2.02 19.00 -19.83
C HIS A 36 1.44 17.77 -19.12
N LEU A 37 0.22 17.40 -19.49
CA LEU A 37 -0.40 16.20 -18.95
C LEU A 37 0.19 14.92 -19.57
N TYR A 38 0.57 14.97 -20.86
CA TYR A 38 1.03 13.79 -21.62
C TYR A 38 2.20 14.11 -22.54
N GLU A 39 3.15 13.18 -22.66
CA GLU A 39 4.27 13.25 -23.63
C GLU A 39 3.82 12.90 -25.07
N HIS A 40 2.84 12.01 -25.21
CA HIS A 40 2.40 11.46 -26.49
C HIS A 40 0.87 11.38 -26.63
N ASP A 41 0.38 10.98 -27.82
CA ASP A 41 -1.04 10.86 -28.14
C ASP A 41 -1.82 10.01 -27.12
N VAL A 42 -3.00 10.52 -26.76
CA VAL A 42 -3.82 10.08 -25.64
C VAL A 42 -5.03 9.31 -26.14
N TYR A 43 -5.40 8.22 -25.44
CA TYR A 43 -6.58 7.42 -25.77
C TYR A 43 -7.51 7.28 -24.55
N TYR A 44 -8.36 8.27 -24.33
CA TYR A 44 -9.45 8.22 -23.35
C TYR A 44 -9.03 7.87 -21.91
N PRO A 45 -8.17 8.68 -21.27
CA PRO A 45 -7.74 8.51 -19.89
C PRO A 45 -8.95 8.70 -18.97
N THR A 46 -9.04 7.90 -17.92
CA THR A 46 -10.06 8.06 -16.89
C THR A 46 -9.41 8.60 -15.64
N PHE A 47 -9.90 9.75 -15.16
CA PHE A 47 -9.49 10.31 -13.87
C PHE A 47 -10.61 10.08 -12.87
N ARG A 48 -10.28 9.47 -11.74
CA ARG A 48 -11.23 9.15 -10.68
C ARG A 48 -10.61 9.50 -9.34
N ASN A 49 -11.34 10.24 -8.52
CA ASN A 49 -10.90 10.56 -7.16
C ASN A 49 -9.55 11.29 -7.08
N CYS A 50 -9.25 12.16 -8.05
CA CYS A 50 -7.95 12.83 -8.14
C CYS A 50 -8.03 14.30 -7.72
N ILE A 51 -6.91 14.88 -7.29
CA ILE A 51 -6.73 16.33 -7.25
C ILE A 51 -5.98 16.77 -8.51
N LEU A 52 -6.56 17.71 -9.26
CA LEU A 52 -6.07 18.17 -10.56
C LEU A 52 -5.96 19.70 -10.60
N ASP A 53 -4.96 20.24 -11.29
CA ASP A 53 -4.82 21.68 -11.54
C ASP A 53 -5.05 22.08 -13.01
N PHE A 54 -5.53 21.14 -13.83
CA PHE A 54 -5.84 21.31 -15.24
C PHE A 54 -7.29 20.94 -15.55
N GLU A 55 -7.84 21.52 -16.61
CA GLU A 55 -9.14 21.10 -17.14
C GLU A 55 -8.98 19.74 -17.84
N LEU A 56 -9.91 18.80 -17.58
CA LEU A 56 -9.88 17.51 -18.24
C LEU A 56 -9.96 17.69 -19.77
N PRO A 57 -9.05 17.06 -20.54
CA PRO A 57 -9.10 17.17 -21.99
C PRO A 57 -10.39 16.53 -22.53
N PRO A 58 -10.90 16.94 -23.71
CA PRO A 58 -12.18 16.46 -24.24
C PRO A 58 -12.30 14.94 -24.41
N GLU A 59 -11.17 14.27 -24.65
CA GLU A 59 -11.07 12.82 -24.74
C GLU A 59 -11.06 12.13 -23.37
N ALA A 60 -10.78 12.81 -22.26
CA ALA A 60 -10.78 12.22 -20.93
C ALA A 60 -12.19 11.84 -20.46
N ILE A 61 -12.24 10.81 -19.65
CA ILE A 61 -13.43 10.36 -18.94
C ILE A 61 -13.32 10.85 -17.50
N ASP A 62 -14.29 11.65 -17.07
CA ASP A 62 -14.48 11.96 -15.66
C ASP A 62 -15.11 10.75 -14.97
N GLY A 63 -14.30 10.02 -14.19
CA GLY A 63 -14.72 8.90 -13.36
C GLY A 63 -15.39 9.31 -12.05
N GLY A 64 -15.51 10.61 -11.78
CA GLY A 64 -16.09 11.18 -10.56
C GLY A 64 -15.10 11.30 -9.41
N GLY A 65 -15.47 12.10 -8.40
CA GLY A 65 -14.65 12.33 -7.19
C GLY A 65 -13.43 13.23 -7.42
N ASN A 66 -13.25 13.80 -8.61
CA ASN A 66 -12.15 14.70 -8.89
C ASN A 66 -12.35 16.07 -8.24
N LEU A 67 -11.26 16.65 -7.72
CA LEU A 67 -11.22 17.96 -7.09
C LEU A 67 -10.25 18.87 -7.85
N TRP A 68 -10.64 20.13 -8.01
CA TRP A 68 -9.78 21.19 -8.55
C TRP A 68 -9.38 22.14 -7.43
N ALA A 69 -8.44 21.72 -6.60
CA ALA A 69 -8.02 22.43 -5.41
C ALA A 69 -6.54 22.22 -5.11
N ASP A 70 -5.96 23.10 -4.30
CA ASP A 70 -4.62 22.91 -3.75
C ASP A 70 -4.66 21.80 -2.70
N PRO A 71 -3.85 20.73 -2.81
CA PRO A 71 -3.78 19.67 -1.80
C PRO A 71 -3.22 20.15 -0.45
N LEU A 72 -2.69 21.38 -0.35
CA LEU A 72 -2.12 21.94 0.88
C LEU A 72 -1.06 21.03 1.50
N PHE A 73 -0.01 20.74 0.72
CA PHE A 73 1.16 20.01 1.22
C PHE A 73 1.90 20.80 2.31
N ALA A 74 2.53 20.10 3.25
CA ALA A 74 3.28 20.69 4.35
C ALA A 74 4.49 21.49 3.86
N ASP A 75 5.30 20.92 2.97
CA ASP A 75 6.47 21.58 2.36
C ASP A 75 6.89 20.89 1.05
N ALA A 76 6.08 21.08 0.00
CA ALA A 76 6.33 20.45 -1.31
C ALA A 76 7.65 20.88 -1.97
N GLU A 77 8.16 22.08 -1.68
CA GLU A 77 9.43 22.58 -2.22
C GLU A 77 10.63 21.78 -1.67
N ASN A 78 10.49 21.25 -0.45
CA ASN A 78 11.51 20.41 0.19
C ASN A 78 11.16 18.90 0.16
N GLY A 79 10.12 18.52 -0.58
CA GLY A 79 9.71 17.12 -0.77
C GLY A 79 8.83 16.54 0.33
N ASP A 80 8.29 17.38 1.22
CA ASP A 80 7.31 16.97 2.22
C ASP A 80 5.89 17.11 1.65
N PHE A 81 5.38 16.00 1.13
CA PHE A 81 4.06 15.92 0.52
C PHE A 81 2.97 15.46 1.51
N HIS A 82 3.23 15.49 2.82
CA HIS A 82 2.16 15.29 3.81
C HIS A 82 1.11 16.40 3.72
N LEU A 83 -0.13 16.06 4.02
CA LEU A 83 -1.24 17.00 3.99
C LEU A 83 -1.27 17.88 5.25
N GLN A 84 -1.60 19.16 5.08
CA GLN A 84 -1.92 20.05 6.20
C GLN A 84 -3.34 19.78 6.73
N PRO A 85 -3.66 20.12 8.01
CA PRO A 85 -4.94 19.79 8.65
C PRO A 85 -6.22 20.29 7.96
N ASN A 86 -6.14 21.25 7.02
CA ASN A 86 -7.28 21.79 6.29
C ASN A 86 -7.25 21.41 4.79
N SER A 87 -6.43 20.42 4.43
CA SER A 87 -6.34 19.96 3.05
C SER A 87 -7.70 19.47 2.54
N PRO A 88 -8.08 19.84 1.30
CA PRO A 88 -9.26 19.27 0.66
C PRO A 88 -9.09 17.80 0.25
N ALA A 89 -7.87 17.25 0.38
CA ALA A 89 -7.57 15.85 0.09
C ALA A 89 -7.97 14.92 1.25
N ILE A 90 -8.11 15.45 2.47
CA ILE A 90 -8.42 14.67 3.67
C ILE A 90 -9.86 14.17 3.62
N ASP A 91 -10.05 12.87 3.86
CA ASP A 91 -11.34 12.18 3.84
C ASP A 91 -12.16 12.50 2.57
N ALA A 92 -11.48 12.69 1.43
CA ALA A 92 -12.11 13.08 0.18
C ALA A 92 -12.32 11.92 -0.80
N GLY A 93 -11.78 10.74 -0.47
CA GLY A 93 -11.92 9.55 -1.30
C GLY A 93 -13.30 8.91 -1.24
N PHE A 94 -13.75 8.30 -2.35
CA PHE A 94 -15.10 7.72 -2.38
C PHE A 94 -15.16 6.18 -2.45
N ASP A 95 -14.08 5.50 -2.83
CA ASP A 95 -14.05 4.04 -2.98
C ASP A 95 -13.09 3.41 -1.97
N THR A 96 -13.46 3.38 -0.69
CA THR A 96 -12.62 2.76 0.35
C THR A 96 -12.66 1.24 0.37
N THR A 97 -13.48 0.66 -0.52
CA THR A 97 -13.70 -0.79 -0.60
C THR A 97 -12.99 -1.44 -1.77
N ALA A 98 -12.29 -0.66 -2.60
CA ALA A 98 -11.62 -1.21 -3.75
C ALA A 98 -10.48 -2.12 -3.32
N SER A 99 -10.50 -3.37 -3.78
CA SER A 99 -9.50 -4.40 -3.41
C SER A 99 -8.07 -4.10 -3.91
N TYR A 100 -7.84 -2.95 -4.53
CA TYR A 100 -6.53 -2.55 -5.05
C TYR A 100 -5.78 -1.58 -4.15
N TYR A 101 -6.40 -1.05 -3.08
CA TYR A 101 -5.65 -0.21 -2.14
C TYR A 101 -4.63 -1.05 -1.37
N PRO A 102 -3.37 -0.60 -1.27
CA PRO A 102 -2.42 -1.23 -0.37
C PRO A 102 -2.94 -1.14 1.08
N PRO A 103 -2.56 -2.07 1.97
CA PRO A 103 -3.01 -2.02 3.37
C PRO A 103 -2.47 -0.81 4.13
N PHE A 104 -1.44 -0.15 3.60
CA PHE A 104 -0.80 1.01 4.20
C PHE A 104 -0.46 2.11 3.19
N ASP A 105 -0.28 3.32 3.72
CA ASP A 105 0.22 4.49 2.99
C ASP A 105 1.77 4.49 2.89
N MET A 106 2.36 5.55 2.34
CA MET A 106 3.81 5.61 2.14
C MET A 106 4.65 5.69 3.43
N ASP A 107 4.01 5.96 4.58
CA ASP A 107 4.63 6.04 5.91
C ASP A 107 4.36 4.81 6.79
N TYR A 108 3.76 3.75 6.22
CA TYR A 108 3.27 2.58 6.95
C TYR A 108 2.20 2.93 7.98
N HIS A 109 1.33 3.89 7.67
CA HIS A 109 0.07 4.08 8.39
C HIS A 109 -1.07 3.33 7.71
N GLU A 110 -2.13 3.02 8.46
CA GLU A 110 -3.34 2.40 7.89
C GLU A 110 -3.86 3.22 6.70
N ARG A 111 -4.12 2.54 5.58
CA ARG A 111 -4.50 3.24 4.34
C ARG A 111 -5.92 3.76 4.33
N VAL A 112 -6.82 3.11 5.06
CA VAL A 112 -8.23 3.51 5.18
C VAL A 112 -8.45 3.88 6.63
N PHE A 113 -8.66 5.17 6.90
CA PHE A 113 -8.90 5.67 8.25
C PHE A 113 -10.25 6.39 8.32
N ASN A 114 -11.03 6.19 9.40
CA ASN A 114 -12.41 6.69 9.50
C ASN A 114 -13.35 6.28 8.34
N ASP A 115 -13.14 5.10 7.76
CA ASP A 115 -13.90 4.54 6.62
C ASP A 115 -13.76 5.33 5.30
N ILE A 116 -12.92 6.36 5.26
CA ILE A 116 -12.63 7.20 4.10
C ILE A 116 -11.13 7.12 3.80
N ILE A 117 -10.71 7.37 2.56
CA ILE A 117 -9.29 7.51 2.22
C ILE A 117 -9.00 8.96 1.87
N ASP A 118 -7.76 9.35 2.07
CA ASP A 118 -7.23 10.59 1.53
C ASP A 118 -6.85 10.42 0.06
N ILE A 119 -7.00 11.51 -0.70
CA ILE A 119 -6.50 11.57 -2.08
C ILE A 119 -4.98 11.74 -2.04
N GLY A 120 -4.25 10.79 -2.64
CA GLY A 120 -2.78 10.84 -2.74
C GLY A 120 -2.09 9.63 -2.10
N VAL A 121 -0.83 9.81 -1.66
CA VAL A 121 0.04 8.71 -1.17
C VAL A 121 0.00 8.54 0.35
N PHE A 122 -0.47 9.54 1.09
CA PHE A 122 -0.48 9.58 2.56
C PHE A 122 -1.91 9.63 3.09
N GLU A 123 -2.11 9.09 4.30
CA GLU A 123 -3.37 9.11 5.04
C GLU A 123 -3.23 9.97 6.31
N TYR A 124 -3.91 11.12 6.34
CA TYR A 124 -3.76 12.10 7.39
C TYR A 124 -4.32 11.61 8.73
N GLY A 125 -3.44 11.53 9.73
CA GLY A 125 -3.83 11.18 11.10
C GLY A 125 -4.15 9.70 11.31
N ALA A 126 -3.93 8.86 10.29
CA ALA A 126 -4.04 7.42 10.43
C ALA A 126 -3.01 6.86 11.43
N PRO A 127 -3.37 5.81 12.18
CA PRO A 127 -2.43 5.16 13.09
C PRO A 127 -1.34 4.41 12.31
N PRO A 128 -0.12 4.30 12.88
CA PRO A 128 0.92 3.45 12.30
C PRO A 128 0.60 1.97 12.41
N LEU A 129 1.02 1.22 11.39
CA LEU A 129 1.00 -0.23 11.43
C LEU A 129 1.94 -0.74 12.53
N GLY A 130 1.52 -1.81 13.21
CA GLY A 130 2.39 -2.59 14.08
C GLY A 130 3.36 -3.44 13.26
N THR A 131 4.43 -3.89 13.91
CA THR A 131 5.45 -4.77 13.32
C THR A 131 5.38 -6.15 13.95
N LEU A 132 5.06 -7.18 13.18
CA LEU A 132 5.25 -8.57 13.58
C LEU A 132 6.58 -9.06 13.02
N ARG A 133 7.47 -9.58 13.86
CA ARG A 133 8.74 -10.14 13.39
C ARG A 133 9.16 -11.32 14.23
N GLY A 134 10.05 -12.13 13.68
CA GLY A 134 10.68 -13.22 14.40
C GLY A 134 11.53 -14.09 13.50
N TYR A 135 11.78 -15.30 13.96
CA TYR A 135 12.55 -16.31 13.24
C TYR A 135 11.71 -17.55 12.96
N THR A 136 11.92 -18.13 11.78
CA THR A 136 11.45 -19.45 11.43
C THR A 136 12.49 -20.48 11.84
N LEU A 137 12.15 -21.36 12.78
CA LEU A 137 13.09 -22.28 13.44
C LEU A 137 12.66 -23.74 13.28
N THR A 138 13.59 -24.68 13.41
CA THR A 138 13.23 -26.11 13.50
C THR A 138 12.92 -26.51 14.95
N THR A 139 11.81 -27.23 15.13
CA THR A 139 11.40 -27.82 16.42
C THR A 139 12.45 -28.79 17.01
N GLN A 140 13.34 -29.34 16.17
CA GLN A 140 14.28 -30.38 16.59
C GLN A 140 15.49 -29.83 17.35
N ASN A 141 16.00 -28.68 16.93
CA ASN A 141 17.24 -28.12 17.49
C ASN A 141 17.28 -26.58 17.53
N GLY A 142 16.22 -25.88 17.11
CA GLY A 142 16.14 -24.42 17.12
C GLY A 142 17.03 -23.74 16.08
N GLU A 143 17.53 -24.48 15.08
CA GLU A 143 18.26 -23.88 13.96
C GLU A 143 17.30 -23.12 13.03
N PRO A 144 17.76 -22.08 12.33
CA PRO A 144 16.93 -21.39 11.35
C PRO A 144 16.50 -22.28 10.19
N VAL A 145 15.25 -22.10 9.76
CA VAL A 145 14.72 -22.60 8.50
C VAL A 145 14.65 -21.43 7.54
N ASP A 146 15.36 -21.49 6.42
CA ASP A 146 15.40 -20.39 5.45
C ASP A 146 14.21 -20.40 4.49
N TYR A 147 13.88 -19.23 3.92
CA TYR A 147 12.94 -19.09 2.80
C TYR A 147 11.59 -19.78 3.02
N VAL A 148 11.06 -19.67 4.24
CA VAL A 148 9.74 -20.15 4.62
C VAL A 148 8.70 -19.17 4.10
N LEU A 149 7.63 -19.69 3.49
CA LEU A 149 6.48 -18.88 3.12
C LEU A 149 5.66 -18.63 4.38
N LEU A 150 5.53 -17.37 4.80
CA LEU A 150 4.69 -16.96 5.92
C LEU A 150 3.43 -16.28 5.39
N LYS A 151 2.27 -16.62 5.95
CA LYS A 151 0.96 -16.08 5.56
C LYS A 151 0.18 -15.63 6.78
N ILE A 152 -0.51 -14.50 6.65
CA ILE A 152 -1.41 -13.99 7.69
C ILE A 152 -2.84 -14.45 7.44
N ASN A 153 -3.49 -15.02 8.45
CA ASN A 153 -4.89 -15.48 8.45
C ASN A 153 -5.25 -16.46 7.30
N GLU A 154 -4.27 -17.20 6.76
CA GLU A 154 -4.44 -18.03 5.55
C GLU A 154 -4.99 -17.27 4.32
N GLN A 155 -4.84 -15.94 4.28
CA GLN A 155 -5.39 -15.11 3.21
C GLN A 155 -4.42 -14.98 2.03
N ASP A 156 -4.98 -15.00 0.81
CA ASP A 156 -4.23 -14.71 -0.40
C ASP A 156 -3.76 -13.25 -0.40
N GLY A 157 -2.47 -13.02 -0.65
CA GLY A 157 -1.91 -11.69 -0.90
C GLY A 157 -1.24 -10.99 0.29
N TRP A 158 -1.37 -11.51 1.52
CA TRP A 158 -0.61 -11.06 2.69
C TRP A 158 0.37 -12.16 3.11
N PHE A 159 1.48 -12.24 2.39
CA PHE A 159 2.53 -13.20 2.63
C PHE A 159 3.91 -12.55 2.55
N GLU A 160 4.87 -13.15 3.23
CA GLU A 160 6.29 -12.79 3.16
C GLU A 160 7.13 -14.07 3.11
N PHE A 161 8.40 -13.96 2.73
CA PHE A 161 9.36 -15.06 2.86
C PHE A 161 10.39 -14.72 3.93
N SER A 162 10.70 -15.67 4.81
CA SER A 162 11.85 -15.51 5.68
C SER A 162 13.16 -15.47 4.88
N ASP A 163 14.15 -14.73 5.37
CA ASP A 163 15.45 -14.64 4.72
C ASP A 163 16.33 -15.88 4.96
N SER A 164 17.59 -15.83 4.54
CA SER A 164 18.55 -16.93 4.74
C SER A 164 18.87 -17.24 6.20
N SER A 165 18.56 -16.32 7.12
CA SER A 165 18.73 -16.47 8.56
C SER A 165 17.43 -16.89 9.26
N GLY A 166 16.34 -17.11 8.49
CA GLY A 166 15.01 -17.40 9.00
C GLY A 166 14.28 -16.15 9.52
N TYR A 167 14.86 -14.95 9.40
CA TYR A 167 14.19 -13.73 9.86
C TYR A 167 13.04 -13.37 8.93
N TYR A 168 11.93 -12.94 9.50
CA TYR A 168 10.79 -12.40 8.76
C TYR A 168 10.23 -11.15 9.46
N GLU A 169 9.54 -10.31 8.68
CA GLU A 169 8.86 -9.11 9.19
C GLU A 169 7.57 -8.83 8.40
N PHE A 170 6.49 -8.52 9.10
CA PHE A 170 5.24 -8.00 8.55
C PHE A 170 4.91 -6.64 9.15
N LYS A 171 4.32 -5.76 8.34
CA LYS A 171 3.62 -4.55 8.79
C LYS A 171 2.12 -4.81 8.74
N LEU A 172 1.45 -4.73 9.88
CA LEU A 172 0.04 -5.10 10.03
C LEU A 172 -0.74 -4.01 10.77
N PRO A 173 -2.01 -3.77 10.42
CA PRO A 173 -2.93 -3.00 11.26
C PRO A 173 -3.00 -3.54 12.69
N ALA A 174 -3.49 -2.71 13.62
CA ALA A 174 -3.73 -3.19 14.96
C ALA A 174 -4.85 -4.25 14.94
N GLY A 175 -4.64 -5.37 15.63
CA GLY A 175 -5.58 -6.47 15.57
C GLY A 175 -5.02 -7.79 16.05
N THR A 176 -5.81 -8.84 15.86
CA THR A 176 -5.42 -10.21 16.22
C THR A 176 -5.29 -11.04 14.95
N TYR A 177 -4.16 -11.72 14.81
CA TYR A 177 -3.77 -12.45 13.60
C TYR A 177 -3.33 -13.87 13.90
N ASP A 178 -3.56 -14.75 12.93
CA ASP A 178 -2.98 -16.08 12.90
C ASP A 178 -1.84 -16.09 11.85
N LEU A 179 -0.69 -16.65 12.20
CA LEU A 179 0.49 -16.77 11.36
C LEU A 179 0.68 -18.21 10.93
N TYR A 180 0.79 -18.44 9.63
CA TYR A 180 1.00 -19.76 9.04
C TYR A 180 2.35 -19.81 8.33
N ALA A 181 3.05 -20.92 8.45
CA ALA A 181 4.37 -21.13 7.86
C ALA A 181 4.40 -22.41 7.01
N GLU A 182 4.82 -22.29 5.76
CA GLU A 182 4.90 -23.39 4.81
C GLU A 182 6.31 -23.51 4.22
N ARG A 183 6.88 -24.71 4.27
CA ARG A 183 8.20 -25.00 3.69
C ARG A 183 8.26 -26.43 3.19
N VAL A 184 8.78 -26.62 1.98
CA VAL A 184 9.00 -27.95 1.41
C VAL A 184 9.88 -28.78 2.33
N PHE A 185 9.48 -30.03 2.56
CA PHE A 185 10.11 -31.00 3.47
C PHE A 185 9.93 -30.73 4.97
N TYR A 186 9.05 -29.79 5.33
CA TYR A 186 8.61 -29.56 6.70
C TYR A 186 7.11 -29.76 6.79
N ASP A 187 6.62 -30.11 7.99
CA ASP A 187 5.21 -29.95 8.32
C ASP A 187 4.88 -28.45 8.45
N ASP A 188 3.66 -28.08 8.07
CA ASP A 188 3.19 -26.70 8.17
C ASP A 188 3.15 -26.25 9.65
N GLY A 189 3.61 -25.04 9.90
CA GLY A 189 3.59 -24.39 11.22
C GLY A 189 2.43 -23.40 11.31
N ALA A 190 1.88 -23.20 12.52
CA ALA A 190 0.89 -22.16 12.77
C ALA A 190 0.97 -21.62 14.20
N GLU A 191 0.87 -20.30 14.35
CA GLU A 191 0.73 -19.60 15.62
C GLU A 191 -0.56 -18.77 15.58
N TYR A 192 -1.35 -18.84 16.64
CA TYR A 192 -2.72 -18.30 16.66
C TYR A 192 -2.87 -17.18 17.67
N GLY A 193 -3.70 -16.19 17.34
CA GLY A 193 -4.08 -15.15 18.28
C GLY A 193 -2.97 -14.17 18.63
N ILE A 194 -2.08 -13.88 17.68
CA ILE A 194 -1.00 -12.90 17.84
C ILE A 194 -1.62 -11.51 17.86
N GLU A 195 -1.47 -10.79 18.97
CA GLU A 195 -1.95 -9.42 19.13
C GLU A 195 -0.90 -8.44 18.58
N ILE A 196 -1.34 -7.59 17.66
CA ILE A 196 -0.55 -6.51 17.07
C ILE A 196 -1.12 -5.18 17.53
N GLU A 197 -0.25 -4.34 18.08
CA GLU A 197 -0.57 -2.98 18.53
C GLU A 197 0.01 -1.95 17.56
N ALA A 198 -0.69 -0.84 17.36
CA ALA A 198 -0.31 0.21 16.42
C ALA A 198 1.06 0.82 16.76
N GLY A 199 1.99 0.80 15.79
CA GLY A 199 3.35 1.34 15.94
C GLY A 199 4.30 0.55 16.84
N GLU A 200 3.84 -0.54 17.45
CA GLU A 200 4.64 -1.37 18.35
C GLU A 200 5.23 -2.58 17.63
N ILE A 201 6.24 -3.20 18.27
CA ILE A 201 6.88 -4.42 17.78
C ILE A 201 6.37 -5.61 18.59
N THR A 202 5.89 -6.63 17.88
CA THR A 202 5.54 -7.95 18.41
C THR A 202 6.55 -8.98 17.92
N GLU A 203 7.21 -9.65 18.85
CA GLU A 203 8.17 -10.71 18.54
C GLU A 203 7.50 -12.08 18.67
N GLN A 204 7.51 -12.86 17.58
CA GLN A 204 6.93 -14.20 17.54
C GLN A 204 7.78 -15.10 16.65
N ASP A 205 8.46 -16.08 17.23
CA ASP A 205 9.08 -17.13 16.43
C ASP A 205 8.03 -18.16 16.01
N ILE A 206 8.28 -18.87 14.91
CA ILE A 206 7.43 -19.97 14.46
C ILE A 206 8.29 -21.20 14.16
N GLU A 207 7.93 -22.32 14.77
CA GLU A 207 8.68 -23.57 14.64
C GLU A 207 8.07 -24.48 13.57
N LEU A 208 8.92 -25.13 12.77
CA LEU A 208 8.56 -26.12 11.78
C LEU A 208 9.20 -27.48 12.10
N LEU A 209 8.49 -28.57 11.84
CA LEU A 209 9.01 -29.93 12.04
C LEU A 209 9.55 -30.48 10.71
N SER A 210 10.85 -30.77 10.64
CA SER A 210 11.43 -31.42 9.44
C SER A 210 10.83 -32.82 9.24
N GLN A 211 10.34 -33.10 8.03
CA GLN A 211 9.89 -34.42 7.59
C GLN A 211 11.05 -35.31 7.10
N VAL A 212 12.27 -34.75 7.01
CA VAL A 212 13.47 -35.49 6.62
C VAL A 212 14.28 -35.84 7.86
N SER A 213 14.60 -37.13 7.99
CA SER A 213 15.41 -37.72 9.06
C SER A 213 16.90 -37.54 8.83
#